data_AF-A0A3B8Y3H2-F1
#
_entry.id   AF-A0A3B8Y3H2-F1
#
_cell.length_a   1.000
_cell.length_b   1.000
_cell.length_c   1.000
_cell.angle_alpha   90.00
_cell.angle_beta   90.00
_cell.angle_gamma   90.00
#
_symmetry.space_group_name_H-M   'P 1'
#
loop_
_entity.id
_entity.type
_entity.pdbx_description
1 polymer ?
#
loop_
_entity_poly.entity_id
_entity_poly.type
_entity_poly.pdbx_seq_one_letter_code
_entity_poly.pdbx_strand_id
1 'polypeptide(L)' 'MESKDFDLSLEQQFEMKRMRDAAQKMSREQALELLMQASRLLMIKTNVVRNLANSSSVKSLG' A
#
# COMPACT_ATOMS: atom_id res chain seq x y z
N MET A 1 -19.64 0.79 14.55
CA MET A 1 -19.13 1.00 13.18
C MET A 1 -18.08 -0.08 13.00
N GLU A 2 -18.46 -1.17 12.34
CA GLU A 2 -17.65 -2.37 12.16
C GLU A 2 -16.25 -1.98 11.64
N SER A 3 -15.21 -2.50 12.28
CA SER A 3 -13.82 -2.32 11.92
C SER A 3 -13.65 -2.65 10.44
N LYS A 4 -13.39 -1.65 9.59
CA LYS A 4 -12.88 -1.95 8.25
C LYS A 4 -11.52 -2.61 8.49
N ASP A 5 -11.44 -3.91 8.26
CA ASP A 5 -10.24 -4.71 8.51
C ASP A 5 -9.05 -4.09 7.75
N PHE A 6 -8.27 -3.28 8.45
CA PHE A 6 -6.94 -2.84 8.05
C PHE A 6 -5.89 -3.90 8.38
N ASP A 7 -6.34 -5.03 8.92
CA ASP A 7 -5.51 -6.19 9.17
C ASP A 7 -5.11 -6.84 7.85
N LEU A 8 -3.86 -7.27 7.80
CA LEU A 8 -3.35 -7.98 6.64
C LEU A 8 -3.99 -9.36 6.57
N SER A 9 -4.43 -9.76 5.37
CA SER A 9 -4.82 -11.15 5.12
C SER A 9 -3.64 -12.10 5.36
N LEU A 10 -3.89 -13.39 5.56
CA LEU A 10 -2.83 -14.39 5.75
C LEU A 10 -1.83 -14.39 4.60
N GLU A 11 -2.30 -14.24 3.36
CA GLU A 11 -1.49 -14.17 2.15
C GLU A 11 -0.62 -12.90 2.16
N GLN A 12 -1.19 -11.77 2.57
CA GLN A 12 -0.43 -10.53 2.69
C GLN A 12 0.63 -10.62 3.79
N GLN A 13 0.34 -11.29 4.91
CA GLN A 13 1.32 -11.56 5.95
C GLN A 13 2.46 -12.46 5.44
N PHE A 14 2.16 -13.46 4.63
CA PHE A 14 3.16 -14.30 3.98
C PHE A 14 4.05 -13.47 3.03
N GLU A 15 3.45 -12.59 2.23
CA GLU A 15 4.19 -11.68 1.36
C GLU A 15 5.09 -10.73 2.15
N MET A 16 4.62 -10.22 3.29
CA MET A 16 5.45 -9.39 4.18
C MET A 16 6.67 -10.15 4.71
N LYS A 17 6.53 -11.46 5.00
CA LYS A 17 7.67 -12.31 5.37
C LYS A 17 8.65 -12.46 4.20
N ARG A 18 8.16 -12.78 3.01
CA ARG A 18 8.97 -12.92 1.78
C ARG A 18 9.74 -11.62 1.46
N MET A 19 9.07 -10.47 1.58
CA MET A 19 9.69 -9.16 1.37
C MET A 19 10.80 -8.87 2.40
N ARG A 20 10.58 -9.25 3.67
CA ARG A 20 11.60 -9.08 4.73
C ARG A 20 12.85 -9.91 4.43
N ASP A 21 12.67 -11.17 4.06
CA ASP A 21 13.78 -12.09 3.74
C ASP A 21 14.55 -11.62 2.48
N ALA A 22 13.85 -11.02 1.51
CA ALA A 22 14.47 -10.41 0.34
C ALA A 22 15.24 -9.12 0.71
N ALA A 23 14.67 -8.27 1.57
CA ALA A 23 15.29 -7.02 1.99
C ALA A 23 16.61 -7.24 2.76
N GLN A 24 16.73 -8.33 3.52
CA GLN A 24 17.98 -8.71 4.20
C GLN A 24 19.15 -8.98 3.24
N LYS A 25 18.86 -9.27 1.98
CA LYS A 25 19.86 -9.59 0.95
C LYS A 25 20.14 -8.42 0.01
N MET A 26 19.48 -7.27 0.21
CA MET A 26 19.66 -6.10 -0.65
C MET A 26 20.95 -5.35 -0.30
N SER A 27 21.62 -4.83 -1.33
CA SER A 27 22.62 -3.79 -1.13
C SER A 27 21.95 -2.50 -0.65
N ARG A 28 22.74 -1.57 -0.11
CA ARG A 28 22.25 -0.26 0.31
C ARG A 28 21.60 0.51 -0.84
N GLU A 29 22.22 0.47 -2.02
CA GLU A 29 21.73 1.15 -3.22
C GLU A 29 20.38 0.59 -3.67
N GLN A 30 20.25 -0.74 -3.71
CA GLN A 30 19.00 -1.43 -4.04
C GLN A 30 17.89 -1.09 -3.05
N ALA A 31 18.20 -1.07 -1.75
CA ALA A 31 17.24 -0.73 -0.71
C ALA A 31 16.76 0.73 -0.82
N LEU A 32 17.67 1.67 -1.09
CA LEU A 32 17.33 3.09 -1.26
C LEU A 32 16.50 3.31 -2.53
N GLU A 33 16.84 2.67 -3.64
CA GLU A 33 16.07 2.75 -4.87
C GLU A 33 14.64 2.22 -4.66
N LEU A 34 14.52 1.05 -4.04
CA LEU A 34 13.22 0.45 -3.73
C LEU A 34 12.39 1.34 -2.80
N LEU A 35 13.02 1.96 -1.80
CA LEU A 35 12.35 2.89 -0.89
C LEU A 35 11.78 4.11 -1.63
N MET A 36 12.55 4.67 -2.57
CA MET A 36 12.08 5.78 -3.39
C MET A 36 10.91 5.37 -4.30
N GLN A 37 10.97 4.18 -4.89
CA GLN A 37 9.88 3.63 -5.70
C GLN A 37 8.61 3.40 -4.87
N ALA A 38 8.74 2.78 -3.69
CA ALA A 38 7.62 2.54 -2.78
C ALA A 38 6.97 3.86 -2.30
N SER A 39 7.77 4.88 -1.99
CA SER A 39 7.29 6.20 -1.60
C SER A 39 6.46 6.87 -2.70
N ARG A 40 6.91 6.78 -3.97
CA ARG A 40 6.12 7.24 -5.11
C ARG A 40 4.80 6.48 -5.24
N LEU A 41 4.84 5.15 -5.07
CA LEU A 41 3.65 4.32 -5.18
C LEU A 41 2.61 4.64 -4.10
N LEU A 42 3.05 4.97 -2.88
CA LEU A 42 2.16 5.40 -1.80
C LEU A 42 1.43 6.71 -2.14
N MET A 43 2.11 7.69 -2.74
CA MET A 43 1.47 8.93 -3.19
C MET A 43 0.41 8.65 -4.26
N ILE A 44 0.72 7.80 -5.23
CA ILE A 44 -0.23 7.40 -6.29
C ILE A 44 -1.45 6.71 -5.67
N LYS A 45 -1.24 5.72 -4.79
CA LYS A 45 -2.35 5.02 -4.10
C LYS A 45 -3.21 5.96 -3.28
N THR A 46 -2.60 6.96 -2.63
CA THR A 46 -3.33 8.01 -1.88
C THR A 46 -4.26 8.82 -2.79
N ASN A 47 -3.76 9.22 -3.96
CA ASN A 47 -4.56 9.95 -4.95
C ASN A 47 -5.72 9.09 -5.48
N VAL A 48 -5.49 7.80 -5.73
CA VAL A 48 -6.53 6.87 -6.15
C VAL A 48 -7.62 6.73 -5.08
N VAL A 49 -7.25 6.49 -3.83
CA VAL A 49 -8.21 6.37 -2.72
C VAL A 49 -9.02 7.66 -2.56
N ARG A 50 -8.38 8.83 -2.65
CA ARG A 50 -9.08 10.13 -2.60
C ARG A 50 -10.10 10.26 -3.73
N ASN A 51 -9.72 9.91 -4.96
CA ASN A 51 -10.63 9.98 -6.11
C ASN A 51 -11.81 9.01 -5.99
N LEU A 52 -11.59 7.82 -5.46
CA LEU A 52 -12.65 6.84 -5.19
C LEU A 52 -13.61 7.31 -4.08
N ALA A 53 -13.08 7.90 -3.01
CA ALA A 53 -13.89 8.49 -1.94
C ALA A 53 -14.76 9.66 -2.44
N ASN A 54 -14.19 10.53 -3.27
CA ASN A 54 -14.90 11.66 -3.83
C ASN A 54 -16.00 11.21 -4.82
N SER A 55 -15.70 10.25 -5.69
CA SER A 55 -16.68 9.73 -6.67
C SER A 55 -17.81 8.92 -6.04
N SER A 56 -17.54 8.19 -4.95
CA SER A 56 -18.59 7.48 -4.19
C SER A 56 -19.51 8.44 -3.43
N SER A 57 -18.98 9.56 -2.93
CA SER A 57 -19.78 10.61 -2.26
C SER A 57 -20.71 11.34 -3.24
N VAL A 58 -20.28 11.54 -4.49
CA VAL A 58 -21.10 12.20 -5.53
C VAL A 58 -22.29 11.32 -5.99
N LYS A 59 -22.14 9.99 -5.99
CA LYS A 59 -23.24 9.06 -6.35
C LYS A 59 -24.34 8.95 -5.30
N SER A 60 -24.11 9.40 -4.06
CA SER A 60 -25.10 9.35 -2.97
C SER A 60 -26.08 10.54 -2.95
N LEU A 61 -25.87 11.54 -3.81
CA LEU A 61 -26.63 12.80 -3.84
C LEU A 61 -27.54 12.93 -5.08
N GLY A 62 -27.71 11.85 -5.85
CA GLY A 62 -28.59 11.77 -7.03
C GLY A 62 -29.67 10.73 -6.83
#